data_AF-L7PHY6-F1
#
_entry.id   AF-L7PHY6-F1
#
_cell.length_a   1.000
_cell.length_b   1.000
_cell.length_c   1.000
_cell.angle_alpha   90.00
_cell.angle_beta   90.00
_cell.angle_gamma   90.00
#
_symmetry.space_group_name_H-M   'P 1'
#
loop_
_entity.id
_entity.type
_entity.pdbx_description
1 polymer ?
#
loop_
_entity_poly.entity_id
_entity_poly.type
_entity_poly.pdbx_seq_one_letter_code
_entity_poly.pdbx_strand_id
1 'polypeptide(L)'
;LLTDTYLEAQYITQHKKSYNDIAMDSRTLRKIDQHNKSGNMYEYLARSIAPEIYGHLDVKKALLLLLIGGVTKEMGDGMHIRGDINICL
;
A
#
# COMPACT_ATOMS: atom_id res chain seq x y z
N LEU A 1 -33.45 0.87 -36.11
CA LEU A 1 -33.04 -0.37 -35.43
C LEU A 1 -32.12 0.02 -34.29
N LEU A 2 -32.60 -0.03 -33.04
CA LEU A 2 -31.71 -0.04 -31.88
C LEU A 2 -31.28 -1.50 -31.70
N THR A 3 -29.99 -1.77 -31.77
CA THR A 3 -29.42 -3.05 -31.37
C THR A 3 -28.84 -2.88 -29.98
N ASP A 4 -29.44 -3.57 -29.02
CA ASP A 4 -28.93 -3.61 -27.65
C ASP A 4 -27.88 -4.72 -27.55
N THR A 5 -26.70 -4.36 -27.03
CA THR A 5 -25.62 -5.32 -26.77
C THR A 5 -25.79 -5.89 -25.37
N TYR A 6 -26.03 -7.20 -25.28
CA TYR A 6 -26.07 -7.92 -24.01
C TYR A 6 -24.85 -8.82 -23.86
N LEU A 7 -24.36 -8.97 -22.62
CA LEU A 7 -23.27 -9.86 -22.25
C LEU A 7 -23.75 -10.80 -21.14
N GLU A 8 -23.69 -12.10 -21.39
CA GLU A 8 -23.93 -13.15 -20.39
C GLU A 8 -22.58 -13.69 -19.88
N ALA A 9 -22.34 -13.58 -18.58
CA ALA A 9 -21.12 -14.11 -17.96
C ALA A 9 -21.45 -15.40 -17.21
N GLN A 10 -20.90 -16.53 -17.65
CA GLN A 10 -21.09 -17.82 -16.99
C GLN A 10 -20.22 -17.99 -15.74
N TYR A 11 -19.06 -17.34 -15.71
CA TYR A 11 -18.13 -17.41 -14.59
C TYR A 11 -17.34 -16.10 -14.47
N ILE A 12 -17.32 -15.53 -13.27
CA ILE A 12 -16.65 -14.26 -12.97
C ILE A 12 -15.60 -14.53 -11.90
N THR A 13 -14.34 -14.19 -12.19
CA THR A 13 -13.26 -14.20 -11.20
C THR A 13 -12.88 -12.78 -10.84
N GLN A 14 -13.03 -12.41 -9.58
CA GLN A 14 -12.57 -11.12 -9.08
C GLN A 14 -11.06 -11.13 -8.87
N HIS A 15 -10.32 -10.44 -9.74
CA HIS A 15 -8.86 -10.33 -9.62
C HIS A 15 -8.43 -9.40 -8.48
N LYS A 16 -9.24 -8.39 -8.14
CA LYS A 16 -8.99 -7.48 -7.03
C LYS A 16 -9.50 -8.10 -5.73
N LYS A 17 -8.69 -9.01 -5.16
CA LYS A 17 -8.96 -9.53 -3.81
C LYS A 17 -8.80 -8.41 -2.79
N SER A 18 -9.66 -8.38 -1.77
CA SER A 18 -9.45 -7.52 -0.61
C SER A 18 -8.14 -7.94 0.07
N TYR A 19 -7.38 -6.98 0.61
CA TYR A 19 -6.08 -7.22 1.25
C TYR A 19 -6.12 -8.28 2.36
N ASN A 20 -7.30 -8.56 2.91
CA ASN A 20 -7.53 -9.55 3.96
C ASN A 20 -7.16 -11.00 3.56
N ASP A 21 -7.05 -11.31 2.27
CA ASP A 21 -6.78 -12.67 1.78
C ASP A 21 -5.28 -12.99 1.62
N ILE A 22 -4.37 -12.09 2.00
CA ILE A 22 -2.93 -12.36 1.97
C ILE A 22 -2.61 -13.29 3.15
N ALA A 23 -2.59 -14.60 2.90
CA ALA A 23 -2.11 -15.58 3.86
C ALA A 23 -0.63 -15.27 4.21
N MET A 24 -0.37 -14.90 5.46
CA MET A 24 0.98 -14.66 5.94
C MET A 24 1.71 -16.00 6.12
N ASP A 25 2.48 -16.39 5.12
CA ASP A 25 3.34 -17.58 5.21
C ASP A 25 4.49 -17.38 6.23
N SER A 26 4.86 -18.47 6.87
CA SER A 26 6.00 -18.62 7.77
C SER A 26 7.32 -18.07 7.22
N ARG A 27 7.56 -18.20 5.90
CA ARG A 27 8.77 -17.66 5.25
C ARG A 27 8.76 -16.14 5.22
N THR A 28 7.60 -15.53 4.98
CA THR A 28 7.45 -14.07 4.95
C THR A 28 7.69 -13.48 6.33
N LEU A 29 7.14 -14.09 7.39
CA LEU A 29 7.36 -13.65 8.77
C LEU A 29 8.85 -13.69 9.17
N ARG A 30 9.59 -14.74 8.77
CA ARG A 30 11.03 -14.83 9.03
C ARG A 30 11.82 -13.71 8.35
N LYS A 31 11.48 -13.37 7.11
CA LYS A 31 12.12 -12.25 6.40
C LYS A 31 11.86 -10.93 7.10
N ILE A 32 10.61 -10.69 7.54
CA ILE A 32 10.25 -9.47 8.29
C ILE A 32 11.10 -9.35 9.56
N ASP A 33 11.21 -10.41 10.36
CA ASP A 33 12.02 -10.41 11.58
C ASP A 33 13.51 -10.16 11.31
N GLN A 34 14.05 -10.77 10.25
CA GLN A 34 15.43 -10.55 9.84
C GLN A 34 15.70 -9.08 9.47
N HIS A 35 14.78 -8.46 8.73
CA HIS A 35 14.93 -7.07 8.33
C HIS A 35 14.70 -6.09 9.48
N ASN A 36 13.84 -6.40 10.44
CA ASN A 36 13.58 -5.56 11.61
C ASN A 36 14.86 -5.31 12.44
N LYS A 37 15.73 -6.33 12.55
CA LYS A 37 17.00 -6.25 13.29
C LYS A 37 18.05 -5.35 12.64
N SER A 38 17.89 -4.99 11.36
CA SER A 38 18.89 -4.22 10.61
C SER A 38 18.86 -2.71 10.89
N GLY A 39 17.79 -2.19 11.50
CA GLY A 39 17.62 -0.77 11.83
C GLY A 39 17.42 0.19 10.65
N ASN A 40 17.60 -0.25 9.41
CA ASN A 40 17.57 0.60 8.22
C ASN A 40 16.40 0.32 7.26
N MET A 41 15.28 -0.18 7.80
CA MET A 41 14.13 -0.63 7.02
C MET A 41 13.50 0.50 6.18
N TYR A 42 13.44 1.71 6.73
CA TYR A 42 12.82 2.86 6.07
C TYR A 42 13.55 3.25 4.77
N GLU A 43 14.87 3.36 4.84
CA GLU A 43 15.72 3.64 3.68
C GLU A 43 15.69 2.49 2.67
N TYR A 44 15.74 1.25 3.14
CA TYR A 44 15.69 0.06 2.31
C TYR A 44 14.40 0.00 1.48
N LEU A 45 13.25 0.22 2.12
CA LEU A 45 11.96 0.27 1.44
C LEU A 45 11.87 1.45 0.47
N ALA A 46 12.35 2.64 0.85
CA ALA A 46 12.35 3.79 -0.04
C ALA A 46 13.18 3.55 -1.32
N ARG A 47 14.32 2.87 -1.21
CA ARG A 47 15.15 2.50 -2.37
C ARG A 47 14.50 1.46 -3.28
N SER A 48 13.57 0.66 -2.76
CA SER A 48 12.80 -0.30 -3.56
C SER A 48 11.71 0.36 -4.42
N ILE A 49 11.38 1.63 -4.17
CA ILE A 49 10.41 2.39 -4.97
C ILE A 49 11.12 3.00 -6.18
N ALA A 50 10.64 2.65 -7.38
CA ALA A 50 11.19 3.09 -8.66
C ALA A 50 12.74 3.00 -8.69
N PRO A 51 13.32 1.80 -8.50
CA PRO A 51 14.77 1.62 -8.38
C PRO A 51 15.52 2.08 -9.63
N GLU A 52 14.84 2.19 -10.77
CA GLU A 52 15.37 2.68 -12.04
C GLU A 52 15.67 4.19 -12.03
N ILE A 53 15.08 4.95 -11.10
CA ILE A 53 15.31 6.39 -10.95
C ILE A 53 16.40 6.63 -9.91
N TYR A 54 17.52 7.24 -10.32
CA TYR A 54 18.59 7.62 -9.41
C TYR A 54 18.22 8.86 -8.57
N GLY A 55 18.66 8.89 -7.31
CA GLY A 55 18.42 10.02 -6.40
C GLY A 55 16.99 10.11 -5.86
N HIS A 56 16.54 11.33 -5.55
CA HIS A 56 15.20 11.66 -5.05
C HIS A 56 14.72 10.81 -3.87
N LEU A 57 15.64 10.46 -2.98
CA LEU A 57 15.36 9.57 -1.86
C LEU A 57 14.23 10.10 -0.96
N ASP A 58 14.16 11.41 -0.75
CA ASP A 58 13.11 12.02 0.07
C ASP A 58 11.74 11.97 -0.61
N VAL A 59 11.69 12.08 -1.94
CA VAL A 59 10.45 11.88 -2.71
C VAL A 59 9.98 10.43 -2.61
N LYS A 60 10.90 9.47 -2.74
CA LYS A 60 10.59 8.05 -2.61
C LYS A 60 10.12 7.70 -1.20
N LYS A 61 10.72 8.30 -0.18
CA LYS A 61 10.28 8.23 1.23
C LYS A 61 8.87 8.80 1.42
N ALA A 62 8.58 9.95 0.83
CA ALA A 62 7.25 10.56 0.85
C ALA A 62 6.20 9.63 0.22
N LEU A 63 6.52 9.03 -0.94
CA LEU A 63 5.66 8.02 -1.59
C LEU A 63 5.47 6.76 -0.74
N LEU A 64 6.53 6.30 -0.06
CA LEU A 64 6.42 5.17 0.87
C LEU A 64 5.43 5.48 2.00
N LEU A 65 5.51 6.66 2.60
CA LEU A 65 4.59 7.09 3.66
C LEU A 65 3.16 7.25 3.15
N LEU A 66 2.98 7.71 1.91
CA LEU A 66 1.67 7.77 1.24
C LEU A 66 1.05 6.37 1.10
N LEU A 67 1.85 5.36 0.73
CA LEU A 67 1.37 3.97 0.56
C LEU A 67 1.05 3.27 1.88
N ILE A 68 1.85 3.52 2.92
CA ILE A 68 1.61 2.96 4.27
C ILE A 68 0.42 3.67 4.92
N GLY A 69 0.33 4.99 4.74
CA GLY A 69 -0.62 5.85 5.43
C GLY A 69 -0.34 5.92 6.93
N GLY A 70 -1.34 6.38 7.67
CA GLY A 70 -1.33 6.51 9.12
C GLY A 70 -2.67 6.08 9.70
N VAL A 71 -2.76 6.12 11.02
CA VAL A 71 -3.99 5.73 11.73
C VAL A 71 -4.87 6.96 11.92
N THR A 72 -6.09 6.93 11.40
CA THR A 72 -7.10 7.93 11.72
C THR A 72 -7.47 7.84 13.21
N LYS A 73 -7.44 8.97 13.91
CA LYS A 73 -7.74 9.04 15.34
C LYS A 73 -8.98 9.88 15.59
N GLU A 74 -9.86 9.38 16.43
CA GLU A 74 -11.00 10.14 16.97
C GLU A 74 -10.59 10.69 18.34
N MET A 75 -10.79 11.99 18.52
CA MET A 75 -10.59 12.66 19.80
C MET A 75 -11.88 12.62 20.63
N GLY A 76 -11.75 12.76 21.95
CA GLY A 76 -12.89 12.73 22.87
C GLY A 76 -13.88 13.89 22.71
N ASP A 77 -13.52 14.91 21.92
CA ASP A 77 -14.35 16.05 21.55
C ASP A 77 -15.14 15.86 20.24
N GLY A 78 -14.97 14.70 19.57
CA GLY A 78 -15.61 14.40 18.29
C GLY A 78 -14.82 14.86 17.05
N MET A 79 -13.60 15.38 17.22
CA MET A 79 -12.71 15.71 16.10
C MET A 79 -11.98 14.48 15.56
N HIS A 80 -11.77 14.44 14.25
CA HIS A 80 -11.01 13.37 13.57
C HIS A 80 -9.69 13.88 13.02
N ILE A 81 -8.59 13.23 13.42
CA ILE A 81 -7.28 13.42 12.80
C ILE A 81 -7.11 12.36 11.72
N ARG A 82 -6.99 12.80 10.47
CA ARG A 82 -6.80 11.92 9.31
C ARG A 82 -5.45 11.23 9.37
N GLY A 83 -5.44 9.92 9.13
CA GLY A 83 -4.21 9.13 9.00
C GLY A 83 -3.64 9.15 7.58
N ASP A 84 -4.46 9.42 6.57
CA ASP A 84 -4.03 9.47 5.18
C ASP A 84 -3.35 10.81 4.86
N ILE A 85 -2.27 10.76 4.08
CA ILE A 85 -1.45 11.91 3.73
C ILE A 85 -1.69 12.23 2.25
N ASN A 86 -1.89 13.49 1.90
CA ASN A 86 -1.90 13.94 0.50
C ASN A 86 -0.60 14.67 0.19
N ILE A 87 0.04 14.30 -0.91
CA ILE A 87 1.32 14.86 -1.34
C ILE A 87 1.20 15.34 -2.78
N CYS A 88 1.67 16.55 -3.06
CA CYS A 88 1.85 17.10 -4.40
C CYS A 88 3.36 17.28 -4.61
N LEU A 89 3.88 16.78 -5.75
CA LEU A 89 5.31 16.68 -6.06
C LEU A 89 5.62 17.39 -7.38
#